data_AF-A0A966SJU5-F1
#
_entry.id   AF-A0A966SJU5-F1
#
_cell.length_a   1.000
_cell.length_b   1.000
_cell.length_c   1.000
_cell.angle_alpha   90.00
_cell.angle_beta   90.00
_cell.angle_gamma   90.00
#
_symmetry.space_group_name_H-M   'P 1'
#
loop_
_entity.id
_entity.type
_entity.pdbx_description
1 polymer ?
#
loop_
_entity_poly.entity_id
_entity_poly.type
_entity_poly.pdbx_seq_one_letter_code
_entity_poly.pdbx_strand_id
1 'polypeptide(L)'
;MPACRTKAAYFVGALVVILLGVGLNAMLKHYTATGAKAAREARAHDRTKAQAEIRQATAQELATAAVLDKSKGIHRIPITAAMELTLKDYQTDAAAGRSNFVSRVENWAKPPSFE
;
A
#
# COMPACT_ATOMS: atom_id res chain seq x y z
N MET A 1 57.56 -36.22 -21.69
CA MET A 1 56.40 -36.56 -20.81
C MET A 1 55.15 -35.83 -21.29
N PRO A 2 54.33 -36.45 -22.16
CA PRO A 2 53.14 -35.82 -22.74
C PRO A 2 51.98 -35.62 -21.76
N ALA A 3 51.92 -36.41 -20.67
CA ALA A 3 50.80 -36.42 -19.72
C ALA A 3 50.60 -35.11 -18.92
N CYS A 4 51.65 -34.32 -18.67
CA CYS A 4 51.52 -33.02 -17.99
C CYS A 4 50.87 -31.95 -18.87
N ARG A 5 51.13 -31.99 -20.19
CA ARG A 5 50.67 -30.98 -21.14
C ARG A 5 49.16 -31.09 -21.39
N THR A 6 48.62 -32.31 -21.38
CA THR A 6 47.18 -32.57 -21.50
C THR A 6 46.41 -32.10 -20.27
N LYS A 7 46.93 -32.33 -19.06
CA LYS A 7 46.30 -31.86 -17.81
C LYS A 7 46.25 -30.34 -17.72
N ALA A 8 47.34 -29.65 -18.13
CA ALA A 8 47.36 -28.20 -18.21
C ALA A 8 46.34 -27.66 -19.23
N ALA A 9 46.19 -28.31 -20.39
CA ALA A 9 45.20 -27.92 -21.40
C ALA A 9 43.76 -28.04 -20.88
N TYR A 10 43.42 -29.11 -20.17
CA TYR A 10 42.09 -29.26 -19.56
C TYR A 10 41.83 -28.22 -18.46
N PHE A 11 42.84 -27.93 -17.63
CA PHE A 11 42.70 -26.91 -16.59
C PHE A 11 42.46 -25.52 -17.19
N VAL A 12 43.25 -25.13 -18.20
CA VAL A 12 43.08 -23.84 -18.89
C VAL A 12 41.72 -23.79 -19.59
N GLY A 13 41.28 -24.86 -20.25
CA GLY A 13 39.96 -24.94 -20.88
C GLY A 13 38.83 -24.78 -19.86
N ALA A 14 38.89 -25.48 -18.73
CA ALA A 14 37.91 -25.35 -17.66
C ALA A 14 37.89 -23.94 -17.07
N LEU A 15 39.05 -23.33 -16.86
CA LEU A 15 39.18 -22.00 -16.30
C LEU A 15 38.60 -20.93 -17.25
N VAL A 16 38.86 -21.05 -18.57
CA VAL A 16 38.28 -20.16 -19.58
C VAL A 16 36.76 -20.25 -19.60
N VAL A 17 36.18 -21.46 -19.59
CA VAL A 17 34.72 -21.64 -19.59
C VAL A 17 34.09 -21.06 -18.33
N ILE A 18 34.70 -21.27 -17.16
CA ILE A 18 34.23 -20.70 -15.89
C ILE A 18 34.28 -19.17 -15.93
N LEU A 19 35.39 -18.57 -16.38
CA LEU A 19 35.53 -17.12 -16.45
C LEU A 19 34.51 -16.50 -17.41
N LEU A 20 34.26 -17.13 -18.56
CA LEU A 20 33.23 -16.68 -19.50
C LEU A 20 31.84 -16.77 -18.88
N GLY A 21 31.51 -17.87 -18.20
CA GLY A 21 30.21 -18.04 -17.52
C GLY A 21 29.99 -17.01 -16.41
N VAL A 22 31.00 -16.75 -15.58
CA VAL A 22 30.95 -15.74 -14.52
C VAL A 22 30.81 -14.33 -15.12
N GLY A 23 31.60 -14.02 -16.15
CA GLY A 23 31.56 -12.73 -16.83
C GLY A 23 30.20 -12.43 -17.45
N LEU A 24 29.61 -13.39 -18.19
CA LEU A 24 28.28 -13.23 -18.77
C LEU A 24 27.20 -13.04 -17.70
N ASN A 25 27.24 -13.83 -16.63
CA ASN A 25 26.27 -13.72 -15.55
C ASN A 25 26.36 -12.37 -14.83
N ALA A 26 27.57 -11.87 -14.58
CA ALA A 26 27.79 -10.55 -13.99
C ALA A 26 27.25 -9.43 -14.90
N MET A 27 27.52 -9.52 -16.20
CA MET A 27 27.01 -8.57 -17.19
C MET A 27 25.49 -8.57 -17.23
N LEU A 28 24.85 -9.74 -17.37
CA LEU A 28 23.40 -9.88 -17.39
C LEU A 28 22.73 -9.38 -16.09
N LYS A 29 23.33 -9.67 -14.93
CA LYS A 29 22.86 -9.13 -13.64
C LYS A 29 22.93 -7.61 -13.59
N HIS A 30 24.00 -7.01 -14.12
CA HIS A 30 24.13 -5.56 -14.16
C HIS A 30 23.09 -4.90 -15.08
N TYR A 31 22.86 -5.46 -16.28
CA TYR A 31 21.84 -4.97 -17.21
C TYR A 31 20.41 -5.12 -16.66
N THR A 32 20.10 -6.27 -16.05
CA THR A 32 18.78 -6.49 -15.46
C THR A 32 18.54 -5.63 -14.23
N ALA A 33 19.57 -5.42 -13.39
CA ALA A 33 19.47 -4.55 -12.22
C ALA A 33 19.24 -3.07 -12.60
N THR A 34 19.93 -2.58 -13.63
CA THR A 34 19.78 -1.19 -14.11
C THR A 34 18.41 -0.95 -14.73
N GLY A 35 17.94 -1.83 -15.60
CA GLY A 35 16.57 -1.76 -16.16
C GLY A 35 15.49 -1.87 -15.09
N ALA A 36 15.67 -2.79 -14.12
CA ALA A 36 14.75 -2.92 -12.99
C ALA A 36 14.78 -1.69 -12.07
N LYS A 37 15.92 -1.02 -11.91
CA LYS A 37 16.04 0.22 -11.13
C LYS A 37 15.27 1.36 -11.78
N ALA A 38 15.48 1.61 -13.07
CA ALA A 38 14.74 2.63 -13.82
C ALA A 38 13.22 2.41 -13.77
N ALA A 39 12.78 1.15 -13.92
CA ALA A 39 11.37 0.80 -13.82
C ALA A 39 10.80 0.95 -12.40
N ARG A 40 11.62 0.81 -11.34
CA ARG A 40 11.20 1.07 -9.95
C ARG A 40 11.08 2.57 -9.69
N GLU A 41 12.02 3.37 -10.20
CA GLU A 41 12.02 4.83 -10.06
C GLU A 41 10.78 5.45 -10.72
N ALA A 42 10.44 5.04 -11.95
CA ALA A 42 9.22 5.49 -12.62
C ALA A 42 7.95 5.17 -11.80
N ARG A 43 7.81 3.92 -11.34
CA ARG A 43 6.67 3.52 -10.50
C ARG A 43 6.64 4.23 -9.14
N ALA A 44 7.80 4.54 -8.57
CA ALA A 44 7.88 5.28 -7.32
C ALA A 44 7.34 6.70 -7.50
N HIS A 45 7.73 7.36 -8.59
CA HIS A 45 7.23 8.68 -8.95
C HIS A 45 5.71 8.70 -9.23
N ASP A 46 5.18 7.68 -9.90
CA ASP A 46 3.72 7.59 -10.11
C ASP A 46 2.97 7.41 -8.78
N ARG A 47 3.52 6.60 -7.87
CA ARG A 47 2.95 6.42 -6.52
C ARG A 47 2.99 7.69 -5.69
N THR A 48 4.06 8.47 -5.76
CA THR A 48 4.14 9.72 -4.97
C THR A 48 3.14 10.76 -5.47
N LYS A 49 2.93 10.85 -6.78
CA LYS A 49 1.87 11.70 -7.37
C LYS A 49 0.48 11.27 -6.92
N ALA A 50 0.14 9.99 -7.09
CA ALA A 50 -1.14 9.46 -6.66
C ALA A 50 -1.36 9.67 -5.14
N GLN A 51 -0.31 9.50 -4.32
CA GLN A 51 -0.41 9.75 -2.89
C GLN A 51 -0.66 11.23 -2.57
N ALA A 52 -0.06 12.17 -3.31
CA ALA A 52 -0.30 13.60 -3.12
C ALA A 52 -1.75 13.97 -3.46
N GLU A 53 -2.29 13.47 -4.57
CA GLU A 53 -3.68 13.66 -4.98
C GLU A 53 -4.66 13.12 -3.94
N ILE A 54 -4.43 11.90 -3.46
CA ILE A 54 -5.23 11.29 -2.38
C ILE A 54 -5.17 12.17 -1.14
N ARG A 55 -3.99 12.60 -0.70
CA ARG A 55 -3.85 13.45 0.50
C ARG A 55 -4.58 14.78 0.35
N GLN A 56 -4.55 15.39 -0.83
CA GLN A 56 -5.26 16.63 -1.09
C GLN A 56 -6.78 16.43 -1.02
N ALA A 57 -7.29 15.40 -1.70
CA ALA A 57 -8.71 15.04 -1.64
C ALA A 57 -9.14 14.71 -0.20
N THR A 58 -8.37 13.88 0.49
CA THR A 58 -8.63 13.50 1.90
C THR A 58 -8.62 14.71 2.83
N ALA A 59 -7.70 15.65 2.66
CA ALA A 59 -7.67 16.87 3.49
C ALA A 59 -8.95 17.70 3.35
N GLN A 60 -9.45 17.85 2.13
CA GLN A 60 -10.70 18.55 1.88
C GLN A 60 -11.91 17.77 2.43
N GLU A 61 -11.92 16.46 2.24
CA GLU A 61 -12.96 15.56 2.74
C GLU A 61 -13.03 15.50 4.28
N LEU A 62 -11.93 15.66 4.99
CA LEU A 62 -11.90 15.70 6.46
C LEU A 62 -12.45 17.00 7.03
N ALA A 63 -12.27 18.11 6.30
CA ALA A 63 -12.66 19.44 6.74
C ALA A 63 -14.10 19.83 6.34
N THR A 64 -14.69 19.14 5.37
CA THR A 64 -15.98 19.52 4.77
C THR A 64 -17.07 18.49 5.02
N ALA A 65 -18.31 18.98 5.19
CA ALA A 65 -19.49 18.13 5.19
C ALA A 65 -19.90 17.84 3.74
N ALA A 66 -20.23 16.60 3.43
CA ALA A 66 -20.65 16.19 2.09
C ALA A 66 -21.68 15.06 2.15
N VAL A 67 -22.56 14.98 1.15
CA VAL A 67 -23.49 13.87 0.99
C VAL A 67 -22.77 12.75 0.24
N LEU A 68 -22.61 11.58 0.86
CA LEU A 68 -21.97 10.42 0.24
C LEU A 68 -22.97 9.58 -0.54
N ASP A 69 -24.12 9.30 0.06
CA ASP A 69 -25.19 8.53 -0.56
C ASP A 69 -26.53 9.06 -0.07
N LYS A 70 -27.18 9.88 -0.92
CA LYS A 70 -28.47 10.48 -0.60
C LYS A 70 -29.58 9.43 -0.46
N SER A 71 -29.49 8.33 -1.20
CA SER A 71 -30.51 7.26 -1.16
C SER A 71 -30.48 6.50 0.17
N LYS A 72 -29.30 6.39 0.79
CA LYS A 72 -29.09 5.74 2.09
C LYS A 72 -29.02 6.72 3.27
N GLY A 73 -29.15 8.02 3.02
CA GLY A 73 -29.00 9.07 4.04
C GLY A 73 -27.60 9.10 4.67
N ILE A 74 -26.56 8.72 3.92
CA ILE A 74 -25.18 8.69 4.43
C ILE A 74 -24.52 10.03 4.15
N HIS A 75 -24.17 10.72 5.23
CA HIS A 75 -23.48 12.01 5.21
C HIS A 75 -22.11 11.91 5.86
N ARG A 76 -21.14 12.58 5.25
CA ARG A 76 -19.83 12.86 5.85
C ARG A 76 -19.94 14.16 6.61
N ILE A 77 -19.51 14.15 7.87
CA ILE A 77 -19.42 15.35 8.72
C ILE A 77 -18.01 15.46 9.31
N PRO A 78 -17.47 16.67 9.50
CA PRO A 78 -16.20 16.87 10.20
C PRO A 78 -16.28 16.33 11.63
N ILE A 79 -15.15 15.81 12.14
CA ILE A 79 -15.08 15.20 13.47
C ILE A 79 -15.47 16.21 14.56
N THR A 80 -15.06 17.47 14.45
CA THR A 80 -15.41 18.53 15.40
C THR A 80 -16.92 18.74 15.49
N ALA A 81 -17.60 18.84 14.35
CA ALA A 81 -19.06 18.95 14.30
C ALA A 81 -19.76 17.69 14.85
N ALA A 82 -19.21 16.50 14.60
CA ALA A 82 -19.73 15.26 15.15
C ALA A 82 -19.62 15.21 16.69
N MET A 83 -18.50 15.70 17.24
CA MET A 83 -18.28 15.80 18.69
C MET A 83 -19.26 16.78 19.34
N GLU A 84 -19.46 17.95 18.73
CA GLU A 84 -20.42 18.95 19.21
C GLU A 84 -21.85 18.42 19.19
N LEU A 85 -22.25 17.73 18.11
CA LEU A 85 -23.56 17.11 18.01
C LEU A 85 -23.78 16.06 19.11
N THR A 86 -22.77 15.21 19.35
CA THR A 86 -22.83 14.20 20.40
C THR A 86 -22.93 14.85 21.79
N LEU A 87 -22.17 15.92 22.03
CA LEU A 87 -22.22 16.65 23.30
C LEU A 87 -23.59 17.30 23.52
N LYS A 88 -24.18 17.89 22.46
CA LYS A 88 -25.53 18.45 22.50
C LYS A 88 -26.60 17.39 22.78
N ASP A 89 -26.50 16.22 22.18
CA ASP A 89 -27.41 15.10 22.42
C ASP A 89 -27.37 14.66 23.90
N TYR A 90 -26.16 14.53 24.46
CA TYR A 90 -25.96 14.16 25.86
C TYR A 90 -26.39 15.26 26.85
N GLN A 91 -26.24 16.53 26.50
CA GLN A 91 -26.71 17.65 27.33
C GLN A 91 -28.23 17.74 27.35
N THR A 92 -28.90 17.38 26.25
CA THR A 92 -30.37 17.43 26.14
C THR A 92 -31.01 16.29 26.91
N ASP A 93 -30.53 15.06 26.69
CA ASP A 93 -30.97 13.88 27.44
C ASP A 93 -29.84 12.84 27.50
N ALA A 94 -29.13 12.82 28.62
CA ALA A 94 -28.00 11.91 28.82
C ALA A 94 -28.41 10.43 28.88
N ALA A 95 -29.65 10.10 29.22
CA ALA A 95 -30.13 8.72 29.26
C ALA A 95 -30.43 8.23 27.83
N ALA A 96 -31.16 9.04 27.05
CA ALA A 96 -31.45 8.74 25.65
C ALA A 96 -30.18 8.70 24.79
N GLY A 97 -29.24 9.63 24.99
CA GLY A 97 -27.96 9.65 24.26
C GLY A 97 -27.14 8.38 24.44
N ARG A 98 -27.05 7.86 25.68
CA ARG A 98 -26.39 6.58 25.97
C ARG A 98 -27.12 5.39 25.34
N SER A 99 -28.44 5.34 25.45
CA SER A 99 -29.24 4.27 24.86
C SER A 99 -29.06 4.22 23.33
N ASN A 100 -29.14 5.38 22.66
CA ASN A 100 -28.93 5.48 21.22
C ASN A 100 -27.52 5.04 20.80
N PHE A 101 -26.48 5.39 21.59
CA PHE A 101 -25.13 4.94 21.33
C PHE A 101 -25.00 3.41 21.44
N VAL A 102 -25.52 2.80 22.51
CA VAL A 102 -25.48 1.35 22.70
C VAL A 102 -26.21 0.63 21.57
N SER A 103 -27.41 1.08 21.18
CA SER A 103 -28.16 0.46 20.08
C SER A 103 -27.42 0.55 18.74
N ARG A 104 -26.67 1.63 18.49
CA ARG A 104 -25.83 1.73 17.28
C ARG A 104 -24.67 0.73 17.30
N VAL A 105 -24.01 0.58 18.44
CA VAL A 105 -22.92 -0.40 18.62
C VAL A 105 -23.44 -1.82 18.45
N GLU A 106 -24.57 -2.15 19.06
CA GLU A 106 -25.20 -3.47 18.94
C GLU A 106 -25.61 -3.76 17.49
N ASN A 107 -26.20 -2.80 16.79
CA ASN A 107 -26.56 -2.97 15.39
C ASN A 107 -25.33 -3.14 14.47
N TRP A 108 -24.22 -2.46 14.76
CA TRP A 108 -22.99 -2.59 13.98
C TRP A 108 -22.24 -3.89 14.29
N ALA A 109 -22.33 -4.39 15.53
CA ALA A 109 -21.70 -5.63 15.97
C ALA A 109 -22.43 -6.90 15.48
N LYS A 110 -23.61 -6.76 14.85
CA LYS A 110 -24.33 -7.90 14.27
C LYS A 110 -23.46 -8.56 13.18
N PRO A 111 -23.27 -9.89 13.24
CA PRO A 111 -22.54 -10.58 12.19
C PRO A 111 -23.29 -10.42 10.84
N PRO A 112 -22.57 -10.39 9.70
CA PRO A 112 -23.21 -10.31 8.40
C PRO A 112 -24.09 -11.55 8.20
N SER A 113 -25.40 -11.33 8.03
CA SER A 113 -26.33 -12.39 7.66
C SER A 113 -26.18 -12.67 6.17
N PHE A 114 -25.69 -13.86 5.83
CA PHE A 114 -25.69 -14.39 4.47
C PHE A 114 -27.00 -15.17 4.26
N GLU A 115 -28.12 -14.45 4.21
CA GLU A 115 -29.39 -14.99 3.67
C GLU A 115 -29.55 -14.60 2.21
#